data_AF-A0A842JSR3-F1
#
_entry.id   AF-A0A842JSR3-F1
#
_cell.length_a   1.000
_cell.length_b   1.000
_cell.length_c   1.000
_cell.angle_alpha   90.00
_cell.angle_beta   90.00
_cell.angle_gamma   90.00
#
_symmetry.space_group_name_H-M   'P 1'
#
loop_
_entity.id
_entity.type
_entity.pdbx_description
1 polymer ?
#
loop_
_entity_poly.entity_id
_entity_poly.type
_entity_poly.pdbx_seq_one_letter_code
_entity_poly.pdbx_strand_id
1 'polypeptide(L)'
;MSTRNANCRNADPRAFFASADENRSAGRDRERGAKRLCLHCPVQIDCRRHALSIREGDPPSRQAHPSSKSIRGGLQSLDKAAPQLHCG
;
A
#
# COMPACT_ATOMS: atom_id res chain seq x y z
N MET A 1 -8.62 -15.36 -18.77
CA MET A 1 -8.44 -13.95 -19.17
C MET A 1 -7.26 -13.85 -20.13
N SER A 2 -7.44 -13.32 -21.35
CA SER A 2 -6.33 -13.17 -22.30
C SER A 2 -5.60 -11.85 -22.08
N THR A 3 -4.32 -11.90 -21.68
CA THR A 3 -3.47 -10.72 -21.50
C THR A 3 -2.67 -10.38 -22.74
N ARG A 4 -2.80 -11.16 -23.82
CA ARG A 4 -1.99 -11.03 -25.05
C ARG A 4 -2.23 -9.73 -25.80
N ASN A 5 -3.46 -9.22 -25.75
CA ASN A 5 -3.86 -7.99 -26.45
C ASN A 5 -3.95 -6.79 -25.50
N ALA A 6 -3.36 -6.87 -24.30
CA ALA A 6 -3.39 -5.76 -23.36
C ALA A 6 -2.38 -4.67 -23.78
N ASN A 7 -2.83 -3.42 -23.86
CA ASN A 7 -1.98 -2.29 -24.23
C ASN A 7 -0.87 -2.02 -23.19
N CYS A 8 -1.08 -2.44 -21.94
CA CYS A 8 -0.11 -2.26 -20.85
C CYS A 8 1.08 -3.21 -20.89
N ARG A 9 1.14 -4.19 -21.81
CA ARG A 9 2.21 -5.20 -21.86
C ARG A 9 3.62 -4.61 -22.01
N ASN A 10 3.73 -3.51 -22.75
CA ASN A 10 5.01 -2.86 -23.04
C ASN A 10 5.20 -1.58 -22.21
N ALA A 11 4.27 -1.28 -21.31
CA ALA A 11 4.39 -0.13 -20.43
C ALA A 11 5.26 -0.46 -19.22
N ASP A 12 5.95 0.53 -18.69
CA ASP A 12 6.69 0.40 -17.44
C ASP A 12 5.72 0.00 -16.30
N PRO A 13 5.97 -1.10 -15.57
CA PRO A 13 5.18 -1.50 -14.41
C PRO A 13 5.04 -0.39 -13.36
N ARG A 14 6.03 0.50 -13.23
CA ARG A 14 5.99 1.65 -12.33
C ARG A 14 4.89 2.64 -12.67
N ALA A 15 4.27 2.56 -13.85
CA ALA A 15 3.06 3.32 -14.16
C ALA A 15 1.84 2.83 -13.35
N PHE A 16 1.78 1.55 -12.99
CA PHE A 16 0.63 0.93 -12.33
C PHE A 16 0.82 0.79 -10.82
N PHE A 17 2.05 0.56 -10.40
CA PHE A 17 2.39 0.30 -9.00
C PHE A 17 3.13 1.49 -8.37
N ALA A 18 2.52 2.07 -7.33
CA ALA A 18 3.12 3.15 -6.56
C ALA A 18 4.37 2.67 -5.82
N SER A 19 5.40 3.50 -5.75
CA SER A 19 6.49 3.29 -4.79
C SER A 19 6.08 3.81 -3.40
N ALA A 20 6.67 3.21 -2.37
CA ALA A 20 6.54 3.60 -0.97
C ALA A 20 6.66 5.12 -0.74
N ASP A 21 7.68 5.71 -1.36
CA ASP A 21 8.07 7.11 -1.17
C ASP A 21 7.48 8.04 -2.25
N GLU A 22 6.46 7.58 -2.99
CA GLU A 22 5.80 8.40 -4.00
C GLU A 22 5.02 9.54 -3.35
N ASN A 23 5.32 10.79 -3.75
CA ASN A 23 4.52 11.93 -3.33
C ASN A 23 3.15 11.97 -4.03
N ARG A 24 2.16 12.62 -3.42
CA ARG A 24 0.77 12.62 -3.92
C ARG A 24 0.62 13.18 -5.33
N SER A 25 1.35 14.23 -5.69
CA SER A 25 1.30 14.82 -7.04
C SER A 25 1.82 13.84 -8.09
N ALA A 26 2.99 13.25 -7.85
CA ALA A 26 3.56 12.22 -8.71
C ALA A 26 2.59 11.03 -8.87
N GLY A 27 1.96 10.60 -7.76
CA GLY A 27 0.94 9.55 -7.79
C GLY A 27 -0.25 9.87 -8.68
N ARG A 28 -0.75 11.11 -8.65
CA ARG A 28 -1.87 11.55 -9.51
C ARG A 28 -1.48 11.58 -10.98
N ASP A 29 -0.28 12.02 -11.29
CA ASP A 29 0.21 12.10 -12.67
C ASP A 29 0.46 10.71 -13.25
N ARG A 30 1.06 9.82 -12.45
CA ARG A 30 1.21 8.40 -12.77
C ARG A 30 -0.15 7.73 -13.01
N GLU A 31 -1.10 7.90 -12.08
CA GLU A 31 -2.45 7.34 -12.21
C GLU A 31 -3.15 7.85 -13.48
N ARG A 32 -2.99 9.14 -13.80
CA ARG A 32 -3.53 9.73 -15.04
C ARG A 32 -2.90 9.09 -16.28
N GLY A 33 -1.59 8.87 -16.28
CA GLY A 33 -0.88 8.18 -17.35
C GLY A 33 -1.36 6.74 -17.55
N ALA A 34 -1.46 5.97 -16.46
CA ALA A 34 -1.97 4.60 -16.50
C ALA A 34 -3.42 4.52 -17.00
N LYS A 35 -4.29 5.45 -16.54
CA LYS A 35 -5.68 5.52 -16.99
C LYS A 35 -5.79 5.80 -18.49
N ARG A 36 -4.98 6.70 -19.04
CA ARG A 36 -4.95 6.98 -20.49
C ARG A 36 -4.67 5.71 -21.31
N LEU A 37 -3.74 4.88 -20.85
CA LEU A 37 -3.42 3.61 -21.51
C LEU A 37 -4.57 2.60 -21.41
N CYS A 38 -5.16 2.47 -20.21
CA CYS A 38 -6.24 1.53 -19.96
C CYS A 38 -7.56 1.92 -20.63
N LEU A 39 -7.82 3.21 -20.87
CA LEU A 39 -9.07 3.71 -21.44
C LEU A 39 -9.39 3.12 -22.81
N HIS A 40 -8.37 2.83 -23.62
CA HIS A 40 -8.50 2.26 -24.97
C HIS A 40 -8.03 0.80 -25.06
N CYS A 41 -7.90 0.12 -23.92
CA CYS A 41 -7.41 -1.25 -23.89
C CYS A 41 -8.54 -2.24 -24.25
N PRO A 42 -8.36 -3.13 -25.26
CA PRO A 42 -9.42 -4.02 -25.73
C PRO A 42 -9.85 -5.05 -24.68
N VAL A 43 -9.01 -5.31 -23.67
CA VAL A 43 -9.28 -6.26 -22.58
C VAL A 43 -9.71 -5.56 -21.27
N GLN A 44 -10.06 -4.27 -21.31
CA GLN A 44 -10.34 -3.47 -20.11
C GLN A 44 -11.43 -4.09 -19.21
N ILE A 45 -12.53 -4.57 -19.80
CA ILE A 45 -13.67 -5.12 -19.05
C ILE A 45 -13.28 -6.42 -18.34
N ASP A 46 -12.67 -7.36 -19.07
CA ASP A 46 -12.22 -8.64 -18.48
C ASP A 46 -11.15 -8.42 -17.41
N CYS A 47 -10.21 -7.51 -17.66
CA CYS A 47 -9.17 -7.13 -16.70
C CYS A 47 -9.78 -6.55 -15.41
N ARG A 48 -10.79 -5.66 -15.52
CA ARG A 48 -11.50 -5.11 -14.36
C ARG A 48 -12.24 -6.20 -13.59
N ARG A 49 -12.96 -7.08 -14.29
CA ARG A 49 -13.70 -8.19 -13.66
C ARG A 49 -12.76 -9.10 -12.88
N HIS A 50 -11.61 -9.44 -13.46
CA HIS A 50 -10.60 -10.26 -12.82
C HIS A 50 -9.97 -9.58 -11.59
N ALA A 51 -9.63 -8.29 -11.68
CA ALA A 51 -9.09 -7.53 -10.56
C ALA A 51 -10.08 -7.45 -9.37
N LEU A 52 -11.39 -7.37 -9.67
CA LEU A 52 -12.43 -7.38 -8.65
C LEU A 52 -12.67 -8.78 -8.07
N SER A 53 -12.62 -9.84 -8.88
CA SER A 53 -12.78 -11.21 -8.37
C SER A 53 -11.63 -11.63 -7.46
N ILE A 54 -10.41 -11.12 -7.70
CA ILE A 54 -9.26 -11.39 -6.81
C ILE A 54 -9.43 -10.68 -5.46
N ARG A 55 -10.17 -9.57 -5.37
CA ARG A 55 -10.36 -8.84 -4.10
C ARG A 55 -11.13 -9.62 -3.03
N GLU A 56 -11.88 -10.65 -3.39
CA GLU A 56 -12.52 -11.57 -2.42
C GLU A 56 -11.54 -12.61 -1.85
N GLY A 57 -10.31 -12.69 -2.39
CA GLY A 57 -9.20 -13.48 -1.88
C GLY A 57 -7.91 -12.66 -1.87
N ASP A 58 -7.75 -11.83 -0.84
CA ASP A 58 -6.52 -11.16 -0.39
C ASP A 58 -5.58 -10.61 -1.49
N PRO A 59 -5.62 -9.30 -1.83
CA PRO A 59 -4.57 -8.73 -2.66
C PRO A 59 -3.27 -8.60 -1.84
N PRO A 60 -2.13 -9.17 -2.27
CA PRO A 60 -0.88 -8.81 -1.64
C PRO A 60 -0.60 -7.34 -1.94
N SER A 61 -0.18 -6.60 -0.91
CA SER A 61 0.51 -5.31 -1.00
C SER A 61 -0.36 -4.04 -0.96
N ARG A 62 -1.07 -3.82 0.16
CA ARG A 62 -0.79 -2.56 0.86
C ARG A 62 0.41 -2.85 1.73
N GLN A 63 1.62 -2.53 1.26
CA GLN A 63 2.78 -2.49 2.15
C GLN A 63 2.43 -1.49 3.25
N ALA A 64 2.10 -2.01 4.43
CA ALA A 64 1.92 -1.21 5.61
C ALA A 64 3.32 -0.69 5.98
N HIS A 65 3.64 0.52 5.57
CA HIS A 65 4.86 1.18 6.03
C HIS A 65 4.74 1.44 7.53
N PRO A 66 5.64 0.92 8.39
CA PRO A 66 5.61 1.16 9.83
C PRO A 66 6.17 2.55 10.16
N SER A 67 5.67 3.61 9.52
CA SER A 67 6.10 4.98 9.77
C SER A 67 4.93 5.96 9.78
N SER A 68 3.96 5.69 10.65
CA SER A 68 3.17 6.75 11.26
C SER A 68 3.35 6.66 12.78
N LYS A 69 4.43 7.27 13.26
CA LYS A 69 4.67 7.58 14.68
C LYS A 69 3.37 8.07 15.32
N SER A 70 2.81 7.28 16.23
CA SER A 70 1.91 7.78 17.29
C SER A 70 2.70 7.80 18.58
N ILE A 71 3.55 8.82 18.74
CA ILE A 71 3.97 9.21 20.09
C ILE A 71 2.77 9.93 20.69
N ARG A 72 1.92 9.18 21.39
CA ARG A 72 1.11 9.72 22.48
C ARG A 72 1.54 8.97 23.73
N GLY A 73 2.27 9.67 24.59
CA GLY A 73 2.66 9.19 25.91
C GLY A 73 1.45 8.93 26.80
N GLY A 74 1.65 8.11 27.84
CA GLY A 74 0.62 7.80 28.83
C GLY A 74 1.05 6.71 29.81
N LEU A 75 1.74 7.15 30.86
CA LEU A 75 2.03 6.52 32.15
C LEU A 75 1.00 5.48 32.67
N GLN A 76 1.47 4.27 33.05
CA GLN A 76 0.90 3.42 34.12
C GLN A 76 2.07 2.59 34.73
N SER A 77 2.71 3.06 35.81
CA SER A 77 2.53 2.57 37.19
C SER A 77 2.20 1.08 37.28
N LEU A 78 3.09 0.31 37.91
CA LEU A 78 2.76 -0.74 38.90
C LEU A 78 4.06 -1.17 39.62
N ASP A 79 4.20 -0.64 40.83
CA ASP A 79 4.60 -1.35 42.05
C ASP A 79 5.40 -2.67 41.93
N LYS A 80 6.63 -2.65 42.47
CA LYS A 80 7.22 -3.80 43.17
C LYS A 80 8.30 -3.33 44.16
N ALA A 81 7.96 -3.51 45.45
CA ALA A 81 8.77 -3.60 46.67
C ALA A 81 10.29 -3.90 46.47
N ALA A 82 11.23 -3.48 47.33
CA ALA A 82 11.24 -3.54 48.80
C ALA A 82 12.50 -2.77 49.33
N PRO A 83 12.73 -2.70 50.66
CA PRO A 83 13.51 -1.64 51.31
C PRO A 83 15.02 -1.92 51.33
N GLN A 84 15.82 -0.86 51.16
CA GLN A 84 17.24 -0.91 51.53
C GLN A 84 17.40 -0.35 52.94
N LEU A 85 17.65 -1.26 53.89
CA LEU A 85 18.32 -0.95 55.15
C LEU A 85 19.69 -0.32 54.86
N HIS A 86 19.99 0.83 55.46
CA HIS A 86 21.27 1.09 56.15
C HIS A 86 21.29 2.49 56.81
N CYS A 87 21.54 2.50 58.13
CA CYS A 87 22.62 3.20 58.84
C CYS A 87 22.17 3.63 60.24
N GLY A 88 22.97 3.22 61.24
CA GLY A 88 22.85 3.53 62.65
C GLY A 88 23.86 2.69 63.42
#